data_AF-A0A1Q3ZEY8-F1
#
_entry.id   AF-A0A1Q3ZEY8-F1
#
_cell.length_a   1.000
_cell.length_b   1.000
_cell.length_c   1.000
_cell.angle_alpha   90.00
_cell.angle_beta   90.00
_cell.angle_gamma   90.00
#
_symmetry.space_group_name_H-M   'P 1'
#
loop_
_entity.id
_entity.type
_entity.pdbx_description
1 polymer ?
#
loop_
_entity_poly.entity_id
_entity_poly.type
_entity_poly.pdbx_seq_one_letter_code
_entity_poly.pdbx_strand_id
1 'polypeptide(L)'
;MKYLAIIGLILTINTTVSAQEDIQTLVNQFCFSMNLNEQVLEKIQQQTDVQQVASAIQKIAVDSTKTEFANTIYLIRQMQKKQISNSKVQEILAYSLSEIAIANKKQAAMALKAMRAFERKHFTSASKENILQVVSFNDLARIEAIEIIGFIGNEGDISFLKGISKFVSLGKKEQYKTLLALVRLGDPESVDQYIQDITSRVINDQLVYSILPDMIYTRNKRVFDFLLQDTQHSIARCYSGNNDSPEKILCAYRILEEIAPYILNFPVSVDRSGSLTGDYETALEKVRKWVVDSQLEYTINTQLF
;
A
#
# COMPACT_ATOMS: atom_id res chain seq x y z
N MET A 1 45.91 -65.26 -33.47
CA MET A 1 45.70 -63.84 -33.12
C MET A 1 44.28 -63.47 -33.52
N LYS A 2 43.39 -63.24 -32.53
CA LYS A 2 41.99 -62.87 -32.73
C LYS A 2 41.88 -61.34 -32.68
N TYR A 3 41.32 -60.71 -33.71
CA TYR A 3 40.97 -59.28 -33.67
C TYR A 3 39.49 -59.13 -33.31
N LEU A 4 39.23 -58.46 -32.19
CA LEU A 4 37.92 -58.03 -31.71
C LEU A 4 37.56 -56.70 -32.37
N ALA A 5 36.46 -56.66 -33.12
CA ALA A 5 35.87 -55.43 -33.62
C ALA A 5 34.94 -54.85 -32.54
N ILE A 6 35.27 -53.66 -32.04
CA ILE A 6 34.41 -52.90 -31.13
C ILE A 6 33.58 -51.93 -31.99
N ILE A 7 32.27 -52.15 -32.02
CA ILE A 7 31.29 -51.25 -32.62
C ILE A 7 30.99 -50.17 -31.58
N GLY A 8 31.42 -48.94 -31.85
CA GLY A 8 31.08 -47.76 -31.06
C GLY A 8 29.68 -47.27 -31.40
N LEU A 9 28.75 -47.40 -30.45
CA LEU A 9 27.40 -46.84 -30.51
C LEU A 9 27.48 -45.34 -30.14
N ILE A 10 27.30 -44.45 -31.11
CA ILE A 10 27.19 -43.00 -30.86
C ILE A 10 25.74 -42.70 -30.44
N LEU A 11 25.52 -42.48 -29.15
CA LEU A 11 24.29 -41.93 -28.59
C LEU A 11 24.26 -40.41 -28.82
N THR A 12 23.46 -39.95 -29.78
CA THR A 12 23.13 -38.53 -29.94
C THR A 12 22.10 -38.12 -28.91
N ILE A 13 22.54 -37.43 -27.86
CA ILE A 13 21.63 -36.77 -26.91
C ILE A 13 21.08 -35.52 -27.61
N ASN A 14 19.86 -35.62 -28.14
CA ASN A 14 19.09 -34.46 -28.58
C ASN A 14 18.68 -33.66 -27.33
N THR A 15 19.49 -32.67 -26.95
CA THR A 15 19.04 -31.62 -26.04
C THR A 15 18.20 -30.65 -26.86
N THR A 16 16.88 -30.74 -26.77
CA THR A 16 16.01 -29.65 -27.17
C THR A 16 16.23 -28.50 -26.19
N VAL A 17 17.19 -27.65 -26.50
CA VAL A 17 17.31 -26.32 -25.88
C VAL A 17 16.08 -25.55 -26.34
N SER A 18 15.01 -25.54 -25.53
CA SER A 18 13.91 -24.61 -25.78
C SER A 18 14.50 -23.21 -25.68
N ALA A 19 14.47 -22.44 -26.77
CA ALA A 19 14.93 -21.06 -26.73
C ALA A 19 14.16 -20.33 -25.63
N GLN A 20 14.86 -19.88 -24.58
CA GLN A 20 14.25 -19.08 -23.53
C GLN A 20 13.72 -17.81 -24.19
N GLU A 21 12.41 -17.63 -24.13
CA GLU A 21 11.74 -16.46 -24.66
C GLU A 21 12.28 -15.22 -23.96
N ASP A 22 12.67 -14.21 -24.73
CA ASP A 22 13.26 -12.98 -24.20
C ASP A 22 12.29 -12.28 -23.22
N ILE A 23 12.81 -11.83 -22.07
CA ILE A 23 11.99 -11.26 -20.99
C ILE A 23 11.21 -10.03 -21.48
N GLN A 24 11.80 -9.20 -22.32
CA GLN A 24 11.11 -8.03 -22.88
C GLN A 24 9.93 -8.47 -23.74
N THR A 25 10.12 -9.51 -24.54
CA THR A 25 9.07 -10.08 -25.40
C THR A 25 7.90 -10.61 -24.56
N LEU A 26 8.17 -11.36 -23.49
CA LEU A 26 7.14 -11.86 -22.57
C LEU A 26 6.36 -10.73 -21.90
N VAL A 27 7.07 -9.73 -21.35
CA VAL A 27 6.45 -8.59 -20.67
C VAL A 27 5.61 -7.76 -21.65
N ASN A 28 6.09 -7.54 -22.88
CA ASN A 28 5.31 -6.89 -23.93
C ASN A 28 4.05 -7.68 -24.28
N GLN A 29 4.18 -9.00 -24.46
CA GLN A 29 3.05 -9.87 -24.79
C GLN A 29 1.95 -9.79 -23.72
N PHE A 30 2.33 -9.76 -22.44
CA PHE A 30 1.38 -9.62 -21.35
C PHE A 30 0.76 -8.22 -21.27
N CYS A 31 1.58 -7.17 -21.36
CA CYS A 31 1.10 -5.81 -21.18
C CYS A 31 0.20 -5.33 -22.33
N PHE A 32 0.39 -5.87 -23.54
CA PHE A 32 -0.36 -5.45 -24.73
C PHE A 32 -1.48 -6.42 -25.14
N SER A 33 -1.72 -7.48 -24.37
CA SER A 33 -2.84 -8.39 -24.65
C SER A 33 -4.19 -7.73 -24.35
N MET A 34 -5.19 -7.97 -25.21
CA MET A 34 -6.55 -7.46 -24.99
C MET A 34 -7.21 -8.05 -23.73
N ASN A 35 -6.80 -9.27 -23.35
CA ASN A 35 -7.25 -9.98 -22.15
C ASN A 35 -6.05 -10.41 -21.31
N LEU A 36 -6.25 -10.65 -20.01
CA LEU A 36 -5.21 -11.21 -19.14
C LEU A 36 -4.75 -12.56 -19.67
N ASN A 37 -3.46 -12.66 -20.01
CA ASN A 37 -2.86 -13.89 -20.49
C ASN A 37 -2.15 -14.60 -19.33
N GLU A 38 -2.89 -15.44 -18.61
CA GLU A 38 -2.39 -16.16 -17.42
C GLU A 38 -1.19 -17.06 -17.72
N GLN A 39 -1.12 -17.67 -18.92
CA GLN A 39 0.02 -18.49 -19.32
C GLN A 39 1.31 -17.66 -19.44
N VAL A 40 1.22 -16.45 -20.00
CA VAL A 40 2.36 -15.54 -20.09
C VAL A 40 2.73 -15.00 -18.71
N LEU A 41 1.75 -14.74 -17.85
CA LEU A 41 2.01 -14.35 -16.46
C LEU A 41 2.79 -15.42 -15.71
N GLU A 42 2.39 -16.69 -15.81
CA GLU A 42 3.09 -17.81 -15.19
C GLU A 42 4.55 -17.89 -15.69
N LYS A 43 4.78 -17.75 -17.00
CA LYS A 43 6.14 -17.69 -17.58
C LYS A 43 6.97 -16.53 -17.02
N ILE A 44 6.39 -15.33 -16.88
CA ILE A 44 7.06 -14.16 -16.29
C ILE A 44 7.39 -14.44 -14.82
N GLN A 45 6.46 -15.02 -14.07
CA GLN A 45 6.65 -15.34 -12.67
C GLN A 45 7.72 -16.42 -12.45
N GLN A 46 7.94 -17.32 -13.42
CA GLN A 46 8.98 -18.34 -13.35
C GLN A 46 10.39 -17.83 -13.70
N GLN A 47 10.54 -16.57 -14.15
CA GLN A 47 11.85 -16.00 -14.45
C GLN A 47 12.71 -15.87 -13.19
N THR A 48 13.98 -16.26 -13.30
CA THR A 48 14.98 -16.16 -12.23
C THR A 48 15.53 -14.75 -12.10
N ASP A 49 15.72 -14.04 -13.21
CA ASP A 49 16.17 -12.64 -13.22
C ASP A 49 14.99 -11.66 -13.07
N VAL A 50 14.54 -11.54 -11.82
CA VAL A 50 13.42 -10.68 -11.45
C VAL A 50 13.71 -9.18 -11.64
N GLN A 51 14.99 -8.79 -11.66
CA GLN A 51 15.39 -7.40 -11.90
C GLN A 51 15.28 -7.06 -13.39
N GLN A 52 15.61 -7.98 -14.30
CA GLN A 52 15.33 -7.82 -15.72
C GLN A 52 13.83 -7.71 -16.00
N VAL A 53 13.00 -8.52 -15.33
CA VAL A 53 11.53 -8.39 -15.44
C VAL A 53 11.07 -6.99 -15.01
N ALA A 54 11.51 -6.50 -13.86
CA ALA A 54 11.17 -5.16 -13.37
C ALA A 54 11.66 -4.06 -14.34
N SER A 55 12.85 -4.22 -14.92
CA SER A 55 13.39 -3.28 -15.90
C SER A 55 12.60 -3.27 -17.21
N ALA A 56 12.14 -4.44 -17.66
CA ALA A 56 11.27 -4.55 -18.84
C ALA A 56 9.90 -3.89 -18.62
N ILE A 57 9.34 -4.01 -17.41
CA ILE A 57 8.13 -3.30 -17.00
C ILE A 57 8.36 -1.78 -17.00
N GLN A 58 9.47 -1.32 -16.43
CA GLN A 58 9.81 0.10 -16.36
C GLN A 58 9.91 0.72 -17.76
N LYS A 59 10.53 0.01 -18.71
CA LYS A 59 10.59 0.46 -20.12
C LYS A 59 9.21 0.71 -20.73
N ILE A 60 8.20 -0.10 -20.38
CA ILE A 60 6.83 0.14 -20.82
C ILE A 60 6.24 1.35 -20.10
N ALA A 61 6.45 1.48 -18.79
CA ALA A 61 5.90 2.55 -17.98
C ALA A 61 6.35 3.96 -18.42
N VAL A 62 7.58 4.10 -18.94
CA VAL A 62 8.13 5.37 -19.43
C VAL A 62 7.88 5.62 -20.92
N ASP A 63 7.26 4.67 -21.63
CA ASP A 63 6.97 4.82 -23.06
C ASP A 63 5.77 5.75 -23.27
N SER A 64 6.07 7.00 -23.64
CA SER A 64 5.08 8.06 -23.87
C SER A 64 4.12 7.77 -25.04
N THR A 65 4.40 6.76 -25.87
CA THR A 65 3.50 6.36 -26.96
C THR A 65 2.37 5.45 -26.48
N LYS A 66 2.46 4.93 -25.24
CA LYS A 66 1.47 4.01 -24.68
C LYS A 66 0.34 4.77 -23.99
N THR A 67 -0.88 4.32 -24.24
CA THR A 67 -2.11 4.95 -23.73
C THR A 67 -2.91 4.05 -22.81
N GLU A 68 -2.46 2.81 -22.59
CA GLU A 68 -3.16 1.79 -21.81
C GLU A 68 -2.15 0.99 -20.97
N PHE A 69 -2.34 0.99 -19.66
CA PHE A 69 -1.43 0.44 -18.66
C PHE A 69 -2.13 -0.51 -17.68
N ALA A 70 -3.40 -0.86 -17.87
CA ALA A 70 -4.15 -1.70 -16.92
C ALA A 70 -3.44 -3.04 -16.64
N ASN A 71 -3.00 -3.73 -17.70
CA ASN A 71 -2.25 -4.99 -17.58
C ASN A 71 -0.86 -4.75 -16.97
N THR A 72 -0.18 -3.64 -17.29
CA THR A 72 1.11 -3.29 -16.69
C THR A 72 0.97 -3.06 -15.18
N ILE A 73 -0.04 -2.31 -14.74
CA ILE A 73 -0.34 -2.10 -13.31
C ILE A 73 -0.67 -3.43 -12.63
N TYR A 74 -1.46 -4.28 -13.28
CA TYR A 74 -1.75 -5.62 -12.77
C TYR A 74 -0.49 -6.46 -12.60
N LEU A 75 0.39 -6.49 -13.61
CA LEU A 75 1.66 -7.22 -13.56
C LEU A 75 2.55 -6.70 -12.43
N ILE A 76 2.65 -5.37 -12.27
CA ILE A 76 3.39 -4.75 -11.16
C ILE A 76 2.87 -5.26 -9.80
N ARG A 77 1.55 -5.33 -9.61
CA ARG A 77 0.96 -5.84 -8.35
C ARG A 77 1.29 -7.31 -8.10
N GLN A 78 1.30 -8.15 -9.13
CA GLN A 78 1.68 -9.56 -8.99
C GLN A 78 3.17 -9.71 -8.62
N MET A 79 4.03 -8.93 -9.28
CA MET A 79 5.47 -8.92 -9.01
C MET A 79 5.78 -8.38 -7.60
N GLN A 80 5.09 -7.31 -7.17
CA GLN A 80 5.23 -6.72 -5.84
C GLN A 80 4.99 -7.76 -4.74
N LYS A 81 3.89 -8.54 -4.85
CA LYS A 81 3.55 -9.60 -3.88
C LYS A 81 4.56 -10.74 -3.84
N LYS A 82 5.17 -11.09 -4.98
CA LYS A 82 6.13 -12.19 -5.06
C LYS A 82 7.53 -11.79 -4.58
N GLN A 83 7.90 -10.53 -4.76
CA GLN A 83 9.26 -10.02 -4.56
C GLN A 83 9.38 -9.13 -3.32
N ILE A 84 8.58 -9.38 -2.27
CA ILE A 84 8.50 -8.52 -1.07
C ILE A 84 9.89 -8.24 -0.47
N SER A 85 10.80 -9.23 -0.49
CA SER A 85 12.14 -9.10 0.09
C SER A 85 13.17 -8.38 -0.79
N ASN A 86 12.92 -8.15 -2.08
CA ASN A 86 13.88 -7.54 -2.99
C ASN A 86 13.65 -6.03 -3.11
N SER A 87 14.28 -5.26 -2.21
CA SER A 87 14.12 -3.79 -2.13
C SER A 87 14.37 -3.09 -3.47
N LYS A 88 15.35 -3.54 -4.26
CA LYS A 88 15.67 -2.88 -5.53
C LYS A 88 14.59 -3.08 -6.58
N VAL A 89 14.03 -4.29 -6.67
CA VAL A 89 12.88 -4.57 -7.53
C VAL A 89 11.67 -3.75 -7.08
N GLN A 90 11.41 -3.66 -5.76
CA GLN A 90 10.31 -2.86 -5.22
C GLN A 90 10.43 -1.38 -5.58
N GLU A 91 11.63 -0.79 -5.51
CA GLU A 91 11.89 0.59 -5.97
C GLU A 91 11.55 0.79 -7.45
N ILE A 92 12.01 -0.12 -8.32
CA ILE A 92 11.76 -0.04 -9.78
C ILE A 92 10.27 -0.11 -10.07
N LEU A 93 9.55 -1.01 -9.39
CA LEU A 93 8.10 -1.19 -9.56
C LEU A 93 7.31 0.03 -9.04
N ALA A 94 7.66 0.57 -7.86
CA ALA A 94 7.04 1.77 -7.31
C ALA A 94 7.27 3.00 -8.22
N TYR A 95 8.48 3.16 -8.73
CA TYR A 95 8.80 4.21 -9.69
C TYR A 95 8.00 4.04 -11.00
N SER A 96 7.90 2.83 -11.53
CA SER A 96 7.10 2.54 -12.73
C SER A 96 5.63 2.93 -12.58
N LEU A 97 5.03 2.72 -11.40
CA LEU A 97 3.67 3.18 -11.12
C LEU A 97 3.56 4.71 -11.09
N SER A 98 4.58 5.40 -10.57
CA SER A 98 4.60 6.88 -10.57
C SER A 98 4.67 7.46 -11.99
N GLU A 99 5.43 6.82 -12.88
CA GLU A 99 5.55 7.18 -14.30
C GLU A 99 4.21 6.97 -15.03
N ILE A 100 3.55 5.84 -14.79
CA ILE A 100 2.20 5.60 -15.32
C ILE A 100 1.21 6.66 -14.81
N ALA A 101 1.32 7.04 -13.53
CA ALA A 101 0.41 8.01 -12.93
C ALA A 101 0.54 9.42 -13.51
N ILE A 102 1.75 9.84 -13.90
CA ILE A 102 1.95 11.12 -14.57
C ILE A 102 1.62 11.04 -16.06
N ALA A 103 1.95 9.94 -16.73
CA ALA A 103 1.74 9.78 -18.18
C ALA A 103 0.26 9.60 -18.56
N ASN A 104 -0.56 8.96 -17.71
CA ASN A 104 -1.93 8.60 -18.06
C ASN A 104 -2.95 9.05 -17.02
N LYS A 105 -3.66 10.15 -17.31
CA LYS A 105 -4.67 10.70 -16.40
C LYS A 105 -5.76 9.71 -16.00
N LYS A 106 -6.23 8.87 -16.93
CA LYS A 106 -7.34 7.92 -16.69
C LYS A 106 -6.94 6.77 -15.77
N GLN A 107 -5.66 6.39 -15.78
CA GLN A 107 -5.15 5.25 -15.02
C GLN A 107 -4.32 5.66 -13.80
N ALA A 108 -4.06 6.95 -13.62
CA ALA A 108 -3.31 7.48 -12.50
C ALA A 108 -3.86 7.05 -11.14
N ALA A 109 -5.18 7.13 -10.93
CA ALA A 109 -5.79 6.69 -9.67
C ALA A 109 -5.57 5.19 -9.41
N MET A 110 -5.58 4.36 -10.46
CA MET A 110 -5.31 2.91 -10.34
C MET A 110 -3.85 2.65 -9.99
N ALA A 111 -2.92 3.36 -10.64
CA ALA A 111 -1.49 3.24 -10.37
C ALA A 111 -1.16 3.67 -8.94
N LEU A 112 -1.67 4.83 -8.48
CA LEU A 112 -1.47 5.33 -7.12
C LEU A 112 -2.09 4.43 -6.05
N LYS A 113 -3.24 3.80 -6.32
CA LYS A 113 -3.80 2.76 -5.43
C LYS A 113 -2.89 1.55 -5.32
N ALA A 114 -2.27 1.12 -6.41
CA ALA A 114 -1.29 0.03 -6.39
C ALA A 114 -0.04 0.40 -5.58
N MET A 115 0.35 1.68 -5.55
CA MET A 115 1.51 2.15 -4.77
C MET A 115 1.33 1.98 -3.25
N ARG A 116 0.09 1.86 -2.74
CA ARG A 116 -0.17 1.63 -1.30
C ARG A 116 0.36 0.30 -0.76
N ALA A 117 0.68 -0.64 -1.64
CA ALA A 117 1.25 -1.94 -1.26
C ALA A 117 2.78 -1.89 -1.01
N PHE A 118 3.42 -0.75 -1.29
CA PHE A 118 4.87 -0.59 -1.13
C PHE A 118 5.20 0.06 0.22
N GLU A 119 6.28 -0.43 0.84
CA GLU A 119 6.84 0.25 2.00
C GLU A 119 7.43 1.63 1.62
N ARG A 120 7.41 2.57 2.57
CA ARG A 120 7.89 3.95 2.39
C ARG A 120 9.30 4.02 1.81
N LYS A 121 10.19 3.13 2.24
CA LYS A 121 11.59 3.07 1.78
C LYS A 121 11.74 2.76 0.28
N HIS A 122 10.72 2.20 -0.37
CA HIS A 122 10.77 1.87 -1.80
C HIS A 122 10.44 3.07 -2.70
N PHE A 123 10.06 4.21 -2.14
CA PHE A 123 9.77 5.42 -2.91
C PHE A 123 11.05 6.25 -3.05
N THR A 124 11.43 6.54 -4.29
CA THR A 124 12.58 7.38 -4.59
C THR A 124 12.17 8.84 -4.63
N SER A 125 13.14 9.76 -4.60
CA SER A 125 12.85 11.18 -4.79
C SER A 125 12.18 11.45 -6.14
N ALA A 126 12.57 10.72 -7.18
CA ALA A 126 11.96 10.82 -8.51
C ALA A 126 10.49 10.38 -8.51
N SER A 127 10.14 9.27 -7.83
CA SER A 127 8.74 8.87 -7.73
C SER A 127 7.91 9.87 -6.92
N LYS A 128 8.48 10.48 -5.87
CA LYS A 128 7.82 11.55 -5.11
C LYS A 128 7.54 12.79 -5.99
N GLU A 129 8.52 13.22 -6.78
CA GLU A 129 8.38 14.35 -7.73
C GLU A 129 7.23 14.12 -8.71
N ASN A 130 7.15 12.91 -9.29
CA ASN A 130 6.05 12.53 -10.20
C ASN A 130 4.68 12.65 -9.50
N ILE A 131 4.57 12.18 -8.26
CA ILE A 131 3.32 12.22 -7.51
C ILE A 131 2.92 13.66 -7.17
N LEU A 132 3.86 14.53 -6.82
CA LEU A 132 3.62 15.97 -6.61
C LEU A 132 3.08 16.66 -7.89
N GLN A 133 3.55 16.25 -9.06
CA GLN A 133 2.99 16.73 -10.33
C GLN A 133 1.55 16.23 -10.54
N VAL A 134 1.25 14.98 -10.20
CA VAL A 134 -0.13 14.45 -10.26
C VAL A 134 -1.06 15.26 -9.34
N VAL A 135 -0.60 15.59 -8.12
CA VAL A 135 -1.33 16.46 -7.19
C VAL A 135 -1.70 17.80 -7.85
N SER A 136 -0.79 18.37 -8.64
CA SER A 136 -0.96 19.69 -9.26
C SER A 136 -1.86 19.67 -10.50
N PHE A 137 -1.84 18.63 -11.34
CA PHE A 137 -2.43 18.73 -12.70
C PHE A 137 -3.47 17.63 -13.05
N ASN A 138 -3.75 16.69 -12.15
CA ASN A 138 -4.68 15.60 -12.40
C ASN A 138 -5.76 15.50 -11.31
N ASP A 139 -6.92 16.10 -11.59
CA ASP A 139 -8.10 16.09 -10.74
C ASP A 139 -8.68 14.67 -10.50
N LEU A 140 -8.62 13.78 -11.49
CA LEU A 140 -9.15 12.41 -11.38
C LEU A 140 -8.40 11.54 -10.37
N ALA A 141 -7.16 11.89 -10.04
CA ALA A 141 -6.28 11.09 -9.19
C ALA A 141 -5.66 11.89 -8.03
N ARG A 142 -6.07 13.15 -7.86
CA ARG A 142 -5.47 14.07 -6.89
C ARG A 142 -5.60 13.54 -5.46
N ILE A 143 -6.74 12.95 -5.12
CA ILE A 143 -6.98 12.40 -3.77
C ILE A 143 -5.96 11.30 -3.46
N GLU A 144 -5.82 10.33 -4.35
CA GLU A 144 -4.85 9.25 -4.19
C GLU A 144 -3.42 9.78 -4.12
N ALA A 145 -3.10 10.81 -4.92
CA ALA A 145 -1.77 11.42 -4.94
C ALA A 145 -1.47 12.16 -3.62
N ILE A 146 -2.42 12.96 -3.10
CA ILE A 146 -2.31 13.64 -1.81
C ILE A 146 -2.06 12.63 -0.68
N GLU A 147 -2.81 11.53 -0.65
CA GLU A 147 -2.64 10.51 0.40
C GLU A 147 -1.26 9.84 0.32
N ILE A 148 -0.74 9.60 -0.89
CA ILE A 148 0.62 9.06 -1.05
C ILE A 148 1.68 10.11 -0.64
N ILE A 149 1.50 11.40 -0.95
CA ILE A 149 2.40 12.45 -0.47
C ILE A 149 2.40 12.53 1.06
N GLY A 150 1.24 12.44 1.71
CA GLY A 150 1.18 12.38 3.18
C GLY A 150 1.95 11.18 3.73
N PHE A 151 1.98 10.06 3.02
CA PHE A 151 2.70 8.85 3.42
C PHE A 151 4.22 8.97 3.26
N ILE A 152 4.68 9.39 2.08
CA ILE A 152 6.11 9.33 1.72
C ILE A 152 6.83 10.66 1.93
N GLY A 153 6.08 11.75 2.05
CA GLY A 153 6.58 13.10 2.10
C GLY A 153 7.39 13.40 3.35
N ASN A 154 7.98 14.59 3.37
CA ASN A 154 8.78 15.11 4.47
C ASN A 154 8.33 16.53 4.84
N GLU A 155 9.00 17.14 5.80
CA GLU A 155 8.68 18.49 6.29
C GLU A 155 8.62 19.54 5.17
N GLY A 156 9.43 19.40 4.11
CA GLY A 156 9.40 20.29 2.95
C GLY A 156 8.10 20.23 2.16
N ASP A 157 7.40 19.09 2.17
CA ASP A 157 6.16 18.89 1.42
C ASP A 157 4.93 19.52 2.15
N ILE A 158 5.06 19.86 3.45
CA ILE A 158 4.02 20.54 4.22
C ILE A 158 3.65 21.88 3.58
N SER A 159 4.67 22.68 3.23
CA SER A 159 4.46 24.01 2.62
C SER A 159 3.76 23.91 1.27
N PHE A 160 4.08 22.88 0.48
CA PHE A 160 3.41 22.60 -0.78
C PHE A 160 1.92 22.28 -0.57
N LEU A 161 1.60 21.34 0.34
CA LEU A 161 0.21 20.96 0.62
C LEU A 161 -0.62 22.10 1.22
N LYS A 162 -0.05 22.94 2.09
CA LYS A 162 -0.75 24.15 2.59
C LYS A 162 -0.97 25.19 1.48
N GLY A 163 -0.06 25.26 0.51
CA GLY A 163 -0.09 26.22 -0.59
C GLY A 163 -0.88 25.77 -1.82
N ILE A 164 -1.27 24.50 -1.92
CA ILE A 164 -1.86 23.91 -3.13
C ILE A 164 -3.11 24.66 -3.63
N SER A 165 -3.93 25.18 -2.72
CA SER A 165 -5.16 25.91 -3.04
C SER A 165 -4.92 27.22 -3.78
N LYS A 166 -3.68 27.73 -3.77
CA LYS A 166 -3.26 28.90 -4.56
C LYS A 166 -3.12 28.58 -6.05
N PHE A 167 -2.91 27.31 -6.39
CA PHE A 167 -2.64 26.86 -7.76
C PHE A 167 -3.81 26.08 -8.35
N VAL A 168 -4.57 25.37 -7.52
CA VAL A 168 -5.73 24.57 -7.94
C VAL A 168 -6.91 24.73 -7.00
N SER A 169 -8.12 24.74 -7.56
CA SER A 169 -9.33 24.65 -6.75
C SER A 169 -9.48 23.24 -6.21
N LEU A 170 -9.57 23.10 -4.89
CA LEU A 170 -9.82 21.82 -4.22
C LEU A 170 -11.30 21.68 -3.86
N GLY A 171 -11.91 20.56 -4.24
CA GLY A 171 -13.21 20.15 -3.72
C GLY A 171 -13.14 19.76 -2.25
N LYS A 172 -14.29 19.68 -1.57
CA LYS A 172 -14.38 19.36 -0.13
C LYS A 172 -13.63 18.08 0.26
N LYS A 173 -13.73 17.03 -0.58
CA LYS A 173 -13.05 15.75 -0.34
C LYS A 173 -11.52 15.88 -0.46
N GLU A 174 -11.03 16.66 -1.41
CA GLU A 174 -9.60 16.92 -1.59
C GLU A 174 -9.04 17.78 -0.45
N GLN A 175 -9.79 18.79 0.01
CA GLN A 175 -9.44 19.60 1.18
C GLN A 175 -9.29 18.73 2.43
N TYR A 176 -10.28 17.85 2.68
CA TYR A 176 -10.23 16.92 3.81
C TYR A 176 -9.05 15.94 3.70
N LYS A 177 -8.76 15.41 2.51
CA LYS A 177 -7.62 14.50 2.30
C LYS A 177 -6.28 15.24 2.42
N THR A 178 -6.23 16.52 2.07
CA THR A 178 -5.07 17.39 2.31
C THR A 178 -4.84 17.57 3.81
N LEU A 179 -5.89 17.83 4.60
CA LEU A 179 -5.80 17.87 6.06
C LEU A 179 -5.20 16.57 6.62
N LEU A 180 -5.74 15.41 6.23
CA LEU A 180 -5.22 14.12 6.70
C LEU A 180 -3.74 13.90 6.34
N ALA A 181 -3.33 14.26 5.12
CA ALA A 181 -1.93 14.19 4.70
C ALA A 181 -1.03 15.11 5.55
N LEU A 182 -1.50 16.33 5.86
CA LEU A 182 -0.78 17.26 6.74
C LEU A 182 -0.66 16.73 8.17
N VAL A 183 -1.73 16.13 8.72
CA VAL A 183 -1.69 15.45 10.04
C VAL A 183 -0.66 14.33 10.05
N ARG A 184 -0.58 13.54 8.96
CA ARG A 184 0.41 12.47 8.81
C ARG A 184 1.84 12.99 8.73
N LEU A 185 2.06 14.11 8.05
CA LEU A 185 3.36 14.79 7.98
C LEU A 185 3.73 15.51 9.28
N GLY A 186 2.80 15.60 10.24
CA GLY A 186 3.04 16.20 11.55
C GLY A 186 2.92 17.72 11.58
N ASP A 187 2.20 18.36 10.63
CA ASP A 187 1.91 19.80 10.68
C ASP A 187 1.10 20.12 11.95
N PRO A 188 1.63 20.91 12.91
CA PRO A 188 1.01 21.06 14.23
C PRO A 188 -0.42 21.63 14.19
N GLU A 189 -0.66 22.63 13.32
CA GLU A 189 -1.98 23.25 13.16
C GLU A 189 -3.01 22.25 12.65
N SER A 190 -2.64 21.46 11.64
CA SER A 190 -3.51 20.41 11.08
C SER A 190 -3.78 19.30 12.09
N VAL A 191 -2.78 18.91 12.88
CA VAL A 191 -2.95 17.93 13.97
C VAL A 191 -3.93 18.46 15.01
N ASP A 192 -3.77 19.70 15.47
CA ASP A 192 -4.66 20.31 16.46
C ASP A 192 -6.10 20.42 15.93
N GLN A 193 -6.27 20.88 14.69
CA GLN A 193 -7.57 20.95 14.04
C GLN A 193 -8.23 19.56 13.99
N TYR A 194 -7.50 18.54 13.52
CA TYR A 194 -8.06 17.20 13.38
C TYR A 194 -8.39 16.55 14.73
N ILE A 195 -7.56 16.76 15.76
CA ILE A 195 -7.85 16.28 17.13
C ILE A 195 -9.12 16.94 17.69
N GLN A 196 -9.30 18.25 17.51
CA GLN A 196 -10.53 18.94 17.93
C GLN A 196 -11.77 18.37 17.21
N ASP A 197 -11.64 18.13 15.90
CA ASP A 197 -12.72 17.60 15.07
C ASP A 197 -13.14 16.17 15.48
N ILE A 198 -12.20 15.30 15.86
CA ILE A 198 -12.53 13.91 16.25
C ILE A 198 -12.97 13.80 17.71
N THR A 199 -12.42 14.60 18.62
CA THR A 199 -12.77 14.55 20.06
C THR A 199 -14.19 15.05 20.33
N SER A 200 -14.74 15.89 19.45
CA SER A 200 -16.14 16.30 19.50
C SER A 200 -17.14 15.21 19.11
N ARG A 201 -16.68 14.06 18.59
CA ARG A 201 -17.53 12.99 18.06
C ARG A 201 -17.60 11.81 19.02
N VAL A 202 -18.77 11.18 19.07
CA VAL A 202 -18.96 9.94 19.82
C VAL A 202 -18.54 8.75 18.97
N ILE A 203 -17.62 7.91 19.47
CA ILE A 203 -17.24 6.67 18.79
C ILE A 203 -18.42 5.68 18.80
N ASN A 204 -18.84 5.30 17.61
CA ASN A 204 -19.93 4.38 17.27
C ASN A 204 -19.66 3.75 15.90
N ASP A 205 -20.53 2.87 15.40
CA ASP A 205 -20.35 2.22 14.09
C ASP A 205 -20.10 3.19 12.95
N GLN A 206 -20.90 4.26 12.86
CA GLN A 206 -20.77 5.23 11.79
C GLN A 206 -19.38 5.85 11.80
N LEU A 207 -18.86 6.19 12.98
CA LEU A 207 -17.51 6.71 13.14
C LEU A 207 -16.45 5.66 12.82
N VAL A 208 -16.63 4.42 13.30
CA VAL A 208 -15.69 3.31 13.05
C VAL A 208 -15.58 3.01 11.56
N TYR A 209 -16.68 2.94 10.82
CA TYR A 209 -16.62 2.61 9.39
C TYR A 209 -16.20 3.78 8.49
N SER A 210 -16.41 5.04 8.92
CA SER A 210 -16.14 6.20 8.07
C SER A 210 -14.89 7.00 8.42
N ILE A 211 -14.51 7.06 9.70
CA ILE A 211 -13.45 7.95 10.21
C ILE A 211 -12.25 7.15 10.71
N LEU A 212 -12.45 5.99 11.33
CA LEU A 212 -11.34 5.19 11.84
C LEU A 212 -10.28 4.90 10.76
N PRO A 213 -10.60 4.51 9.52
CA PRO A 213 -9.58 4.33 8.48
C PRO A 213 -8.76 5.59 8.20
N ASP A 214 -9.37 6.78 8.29
CA ASP A 214 -8.67 8.05 8.10
C ASP A 214 -7.74 8.36 9.29
N MET A 215 -8.19 8.08 10.53
CA MET A 215 -7.38 8.23 11.74
C MET A 215 -6.16 7.32 11.71
N ILE A 216 -6.38 6.07 11.31
CA ILE A 216 -5.35 5.04 11.14
C ILE A 216 -4.35 5.51 10.09
N TYR A 217 -4.83 5.95 8.92
CA TYR A 217 -3.99 6.53 7.87
C TYR A 217 -3.10 7.66 8.40
N THR A 218 -3.50 8.47 9.38
CA THR A 218 -2.61 9.57 9.84
C THR A 218 -1.30 9.10 10.44
N ARG A 219 -1.22 7.89 11.03
CA ARG A 219 -0.07 7.42 11.81
C ARG A 219 0.48 8.45 12.81
N ASN A 220 -0.36 9.39 13.26
CA ASN A 220 0.04 10.47 14.14
C ASN A 220 -0.12 10.01 15.60
N LYS A 221 0.92 10.21 16.41
CA LYS A 221 0.96 9.77 17.81
C LYS A 221 -0.23 10.25 18.62
N ARG A 222 -0.64 11.51 18.47
CA ARG A 222 -1.79 12.08 19.22
C ARG A 222 -3.12 11.45 18.80
N VAL A 223 -3.26 11.10 17.53
CA VAL A 223 -4.46 10.42 17.01
C VAL A 223 -4.53 8.98 17.54
N PHE A 224 -3.40 8.27 17.56
CA PHE A 224 -3.32 6.93 18.12
C PHE A 224 -3.50 6.93 19.65
N ASP A 225 -3.01 7.94 20.36
CA ASP A 225 -3.23 8.09 21.81
C ASP A 225 -4.70 8.25 22.13
N PHE A 226 -5.42 9.07 21.35
CA PHE A 226 -6.87 9.19 21.48
C PHE A 226 -7.57 7.84 21.29
N LEU A 227 -7.18 7.05 20.28
CA LEU A 227 -7.73 5.71 20.05
C LEU A 227 -7.44 4.75 21.21
N LEU A 228 -6.20 4.69 21.68
CA LEU A 228 -5.79 3.84 22.80
C LEU A 228 -6.49 4.22 24.10
N GLN A 229 -6.69 5.52 24.34
CA GLN A 229 -7.47 6.00 25.47
C GLN A 229 -8.94 5.57 25.37
N ASP A 230 -9.55 5.63 24.18
CA ASP A 230 -10.94 5.19 24.02
C ASP A 230 -11.12 3.69 24.29
N THR A 231 -10.09 2.85 24.07
CA THR A 231 -10.16 1.43 24.46
C THR A 231 -10.36 1.21 25.96
N GLN A 232 -10.08 2.20 26.80
CA GLN A 232 -10.33 2.12 28.25
C GLN A 232 -11.82 2.22 28.61
N HIS A 233 -12.67 2.70 27.71
CA HIS A 233 -14.10 2.77 27.93
C HIS A 233 -14.78 1.42 27.66
N SER A 234 -15.74 1.06 28.51
CA SER A 234 -16.51 -0.20 28.41
C SER A 234 -17.94 0.03 27.88
N ILE A 235 -18.11 0.98 26.94
CA ILE A 235 -19.43 1.30 26.39
C ILE A 235 -19.63 0.59 25.05
N ALA A 236 -20.65 -0.26 24.98
CA ALA A 236 -21.02 -0.96 23.75
C ALA A 236 -21.81 -0.03 22.80
N ARG A 237 -21.15 0.45 21.75
CA ARG A 237 -21.72 1.38 20.74
C ARG A 237 -21.50 0.94 19.29
N CYS A 238 -20.86 -0.21 19.09
CA CYS A 238 -20.60 -0.77 17.77
C CYS A 238 -21.41 -2.05 17.58
N TYR A 239 -21.73 -2.45 16.35
CA TYR A 239 -22.38 -3.71 16.02
C TYR A 239 -21.35 -4.80 15.75
N SER A 240 -21.75 -6.05 16.06
CA SER A 240 -21.02 -7.22 15.62
C SER A 240 -20.88 -7.24 14.10
N GLY A 241 -19.77 -7.80 13.59
CA GLY A 241 -19.61 -8.08 12.16
C GLY A 241 -20.49 -9.22 11.67
N ASN A 242 -21.15 -9.94 12.58
CA ASN A 242 -22.14 -10.95 12.24
C ASN A 242 -23.49 -10.27 11.96
N ASN A 243 -23.89 -10.22 10.69
CA ASN A 243 -25.17 -9.64 10.25
C ASN A 243 -26.40 -10.32 10.87
N ASP A 244 -26.24 -11.54 11.40
CA ASP A 244 -27.31 -12.30 12.06
C ASP A 244 -27.44 -11.97 13.56
N SER A 245 -26.50 -11.18 14.12
CA SER A 245 -26.56 -10.70 15.51
C SER A 245 -26.65 -9.18 15.57
N PRO A 246 -27.80 -8.60 15.98
CA PRO A 246 -27.94 -7.16 16.16
C PRO A 246 -27.29 -6.66 17.47
N GLU A 247 -26.48 -7.48 18.14
CA GLU A 247 -25.87 -7.15 19.41
C GLU A 247 -24.81 -6.07 19.28
N LYS A 248 -24.80 -5.18 20.27
CA LYS A 248 -23.77 -4.16 20.40
C LYS A 248 -22.56 -4.73 21.12
N ILE A 249 -21.40 -4.51 20.54
CA ILE A 249 -20.08 -4.82 21.07
C ILE A 249 -19.34 -3.53 21.47
N LEU A 250 -18.23 -3.69 22.19
CA LEU A 250 -17.30 -2.61 22.47
C LEU A 250 -16.62 -2.16 21.16
N CYS A 251 -16.68 -0.88 20.84
CA CYS A 251 -15.95 -0.31 19.71
C CYS A 251 -14.43 -0.49 19.84
N ALA A 252 -13.95 -0.66 21.07
CA ALA A 252 -12.57 -0.99 21.37
C ALA A 252 -12.07 -2.17 20.54
N TYR A 253 -12.87 -3.22 20.33
CA TYR A 253 -12.46 -4.37 19.51
C TYR A 253 -12.09 -3.98 18.08
N ARG A 254 -12.89 -3.12 17.45
CA ARG A 254 -12.62 -2.60 16.10
C ARG A 254 -11.39 -1.70 16.08
N ILE A 255 -11.23 -0.88 17.12
CA ILE A 255 -10.03 -0.04 17.26
C ILE A 255 -8.77 -0.92 17.33
N LEU A 256 -8.79 -2.01 18.12
CA LEU A 256 -7.66 -2.93 18.25
C LEU A 256 -7.30 -3.62 16.93
N GLU A 257 -8.29 -4.09 16.18
CA GLU A 257 -8.10 -4.69 14.84
C GLU A 257 -7.35 -3.73 13.90
N GLU A 258 -7.75 -2.47 13.92
CA GLU A 258 -7.22 -1.45 13.01
C GLU A 258 -5.84 -0.91 13.43
N ILE A 259 -5.56 -0.76 14.73
CA ILE A 259 -4.26 -0.21 15.19
C ILE A 259 -3.15 -1.26 15.31
N ALA A 260 -3.50 -2.52 15.56
CA ALA A 260 -2.53 -3.57 15.89
C ALA A 260 -1.41 -3.76 14.85
N PRO A 261 -1.67 -3.71 13.53
CA PRO A 261 -0.60 -3.85 12.52
C PRO A 261 0.42 -2.71 12.53
N TYR A 262 0.10 -1.58 13.18
CA TYR A 262 0.83 -0.33 13.04
C TYR A 262 1.52 0.13 14.33
N ILE A 263 1.38 -0.61 15.44
CA ILE A 263 2.16 -0.36 16.67
C ILE A 263 3.22 -1.45 16.80
N LEU A 264 4.49 -1.06 16.90
CA LEU A 264 5.58 -2.01 17.08
C LEU A 264 5.49 -2.66 18.47
N ASN A 265 5.63 -4.00 18.51
CA ASN A 265 5.54 -4.80 19.75
C ASN A 265 4.19 -4.66 20.48
N PHE A 266 3.09 -4.45 19.76
CA PHE A 266 1.74 -4.41 20.33
C PHE A 266 1.37 -5.78 20.95
N PRO A 267 0.64 -5.83 22.09
CA PRO A 267 0.43 -7.07 22.84
C PRO A 267 -0.61 -8.02 22.21
N VAL A 268 -1.21 -7.62 21.10
CA VAL A 268 -2.19 -8.40 20.33
C VAL A 268 -1.86 -8.31 18.85
N SER A 269 -2.33 -9.30 18.10
CA SER A 269 -2.10 -9.38 16.66
C SER A 269 -3.39 -9.74 15.92
N VAL A 270 -3.41 -9.45 14.62
CA VAL A 270 -4.54 -9.79 13.73
C VAL A 270 -4.14 -10.87 12.75
N ASP A 271 -5.12 -11.62 12.26
CA ASP A 271 -4.91 -12.61 11.20
C ASP A 271 -4.88 -11.98 9.80
N ARG A 272 -4.85 -12.80 8.76
CA ARG A 272 -4.83 -12.34 7.35
C ARG A 272 -6.09 -11.57 6.93
N SER A 273 -7.21 -11.76 7.65
CA SER A 273 -8.47 -11.04 7.41
C SER A 273 -8.52 -9.69 8.11
N GLY A 274 -7.59 -9.42 9.03
CA GLY A 274 -7.59 -8.24 9.89
C GLY A 274 -8.35 -8.43 11.21
N SER A 275 -8.84 -9.65 11.50
CA SER A 275 -9.54 -9.96 12.74
C SER A 275 -8.57 -10.22 13.88
N LEU A 276 -8.92 -9.87 15.12
CA LEU A 276 -8.08 -10.19 16.29
C LEU A 276 -7.85 -11.70 16.40
N THR A 277 -6.61 -12.08 16.70
CA THR A 277 -6.27 -13.47 16.99
C THR A 277 -6.60 -13.82 18.44
N GLY A 278 -7.39 -14.87 18.64
CA GLY A 278 -7.75 -15.38 19.96
C GLY A 278 -9.01 -14.74 20.55
N ASP A 279 -9.11 -14.75 21.88
CA ASP A 279 -10.27 -14.24 22.61
C ASP A 279 -10.26 -12.70 22.70
N TYR A 280 -11.39 -12.07 22.36
CA TYR A 280 -11.51 -10.61 22.24
C TYR A 280 -11.46 -9.91 23.60
N GLU A 281 -12.07 -10.49 24.64
CA GLU A 281 -12.07 -9.92 25.99
C GLU A 281 -10.64 -9.94 26.56
N THR A 282 -9.97 -11.09 26.46
CA THR A 282 -8.58 -11.27 26.85
C THR A 282 -7.65 -10.31 26.09
N ALA A 283 -7.88 -10.12 24.79
CA ALA A 283 -7.12 -9.18 23.97
C ALA A 283 -7.28 -7.74 24.47
N LEU A 284 -8.51 -7.32 24.78
CA LEU A 284 -8.79 -5.98 25.30
C LEU A 284 -8.17 -5.76 26.70
N GLU A 285 -8.26 -6.73 27.60
CA GLU A 285 -7.63 -6.64 28.92
C GLU A 285 -6.11 -6.49 28.82
N LYS A 286 -5.46 -7.27 27.95
CA LYS A 286 -4.02 -7.15 27.68
C LYS A 286 -3.65 -5.76 27.19
N VAL A 287 -4.40 -5.21 26.23
CA VAL A 287 -4.14 -3.86 25.71
C VAL A 287 -4.38 -2.80 26.77
N ARG A 288 -5.45 -2.89 27.56
CA ARG A 288 -5.73 -1.94 28.64
C ARG A 288 -4.61 -1.89 29.66
N LYS A 289 -4.15 -3.06 30.11
CA LYS A 289 -2.99 -3.17 31.00
C LYS A 289 -1.73 -2.59 30.36
N TRP A 290 -1.46 -2.92 29.10
CA TRP A 290 -0.30 -2.41 28.37
C TRP A 290 -0.32 -0.88 28.21
N VAL A 291 -1.47 -0.25 27.95
CA VAL A 291 -1.61 1.21 27.86
C VAL A 291 -1.20 1.88 29.17
N VAL A 292 -1.63 1.32 30.31
CA VAL A 292 -1.26 1.83 31.64
C VAL A 292 0.22 1.61 31.93
N ASP A 293 0.72 0.39 31.71
CA ASP A 293 2.10 0.00 32.03
C ASP A 293 3.12 0.74 31.14
N SER A 294 2.80 0.98 29.87
CA SER A 294 3.65 1.71 28.92
C SER A 294 3.57 3.23 29.06
N GLN A 295 2.56 3.76 29.77
CA GLN A 295 2.28 5.20 29.84
C GLN A 295 2.14 5.87 28.46
N LEU A 296 1.59 5.13 27.47
CA LEU A 296 1.51 5.54 26.07
C LEU A 296 2.88 5.77 25.41
N GLU A 297 3.97 5.19 25.92
CA GLU A 297 5.26 5.16 25.24
C GLU A 297 5.32 3.97 24.27
N TYR A 298 5.17 4.24 22.97
CA TYR A 298 5.21 3.24 21.91
C TYR A 298 5.67 3.85 20.58
N THR A 299 6.08 2.98 19.66
CA THR A 299 6.50 3.37 18.31
C THR A 299 5.46 2.94 17.28
N ILE A 300 5.05 3.88 16.41
CA ILE A 300 4.17 3.61 15.29
C ILE A 300 5.01 3.18 14.08
N ASN A 301 4.62 2.09 13.42
CA ASN A 301 5.19 1.69 12.15
C ASN A 301 4.74 2.64 11.04
N THR A 302 5.65 3.50 10.60
CA THR A 302 5.42 4.48 9.51
C THR A 302 5.87 3.98 8.14
N GLN A 303 6.36 2.73 8.04
CA GLN A 303 6.81 2.15 6.78
C GLN A 303 5.66 1.64 5.93
N LEU A 304 4.48 1.42 6.51
CA LEU A 304 3.28 0.95 5.82
C LEU A 304 2.32 2.11 5.54
N PHE A 305 1.62 2.03 4.40
CA PHE A 305 0.59 3.00 4.03
C PHE A 305 -0.52 3.05 5.10
#